data_AF-A0AAP2E1K2-F1
#
_entry.id   AF-A0AAP2E1K2-F1
#
_cell.length_a   1.000
_cell.length_b   1.000
_cell.length_c   1.000
_cell.angle_alpha   90.00
_cell.angle_beta   90.00
_cell.angle_gamma   90.00
#
_symmetry.space_group_name_H-M   'P 1'
#
loop_
_entity.id
_entity.type
_entity.pdbx_description
1 polymer ?
#
loop_
_entity_poly.entity_id
_entity_poly.type
_entity_poly.pdbx_seq_one_letter_code
_entity_poly.pdbx_strand_id
1 'polypeptide(L)'
;MSKFSEGKIVGWTQSKYEDIYIWESGTLASFRGRMKLAFELAAHFDDANRGDLQNAARRNAVVNMVSSLEVYFRDLIVARTGDWEMDGFSELLKDKMSLNDAYDYFKGTTVTKEALVANHYSFQSIESIAFVFDRLTGCDFLKCIDNAEYVDFVGDSPIGYCTFRGHFPEWRKLLADVFNTRHKIVHEAKLDYTLIEEDWIDYHGLLNTLPYAVEWALGELYTERCYNKFRHDTENPDDLPF
;
A
#
# COMPACT_ATOMS: atom_id res chain seq x y z
N MET A 1 -0.41 -29.66 0.36
CA MET A 1 -0.04 -29.14 1.69
C MET A 1 1.08 -28.13 1.49
N SER A 2 0.71 -26.88 1.20
CA SER A 2 1.64 -25.74 1.21
C SER A 2 1.81 -25.34 2.67
N LYS A 3 3.02 -25.48 3.22
CA LYS A 3 3.36 -24.87 4.50
C LYS A 3 3.74 -23.44 4.20
N PHE A 4 2.81 -22.50 4.40
CA PHE A 4 3.19 -21.10 4.52
C PHE A 4 4.13 -20.99 5.72
N SER A 5 5.40 -20.71 5.46
CA SER A 5 6.33 -20.28 6.51
C SER A 5 5.83 -18.94 7.04
N GLU A 6 5.76 -18.80 8.36
CA GLU A 6 5.64 -17.49 9.00
C GLU A 6 6.81 -16.63 8.50
N GLY A 7 6.54 -15.76 7.52
CA GLY A 7 7.52 -14.81 7.02
C GLY A 7 7.90 -13.85 8.15
N LYS A 8 9.03 -14.11 8.80
CA LYS A 8 9.66 -13.18 9.72
C LYS A 8 10.50 -12.20 8.90
N ILE A 9 10.01 -10.97 8.76
CA ILE A 9 10.84 -9.86 8.28
C ILE A 9 11.63 -9.35 9.49
N VAL A 10 12.87 -9.82 9.65
CA VAL A 10 13.82 -9.33 10.67
C VAL A 10 15.06 -8.80 9.96
N GLY A 11 15.37 -7.53 10.21
CA GLY A 11 16.67 -6.86 10.05
C GLY A 11 17.61 -7.33 8.94
N TRP A 12 17.65 -6.58 7.85
CA TRP A 12 18.55 -6.76 6.70
C TRP A 12 20.03 -6.57 7.08
N THR A 13 20.92 -7.52 6.74
CA THR A 13 22.37 -7.42 6.98
C THR A 13 23.19 -7.12 5.70
N GLN A 14 23.61 -5.85 5.61
CA GLN A 14 24.94 -5.27 5.35
C GLN A 14 25.93 -5.94 4.37
N SER A 15 26.16 -5.29 3.23
CA SER A 15 27.50 -5.11 2.59
C SER A 15 27.42 -4.44 1.20
N LYS A 16 26.26 -4.42 0.53
CA LYS A 16 26.08 -3.73 -0.77
C LYS A 16 24.83 -2.85 -0.87
N TYR A 17 24.04 -2.82 0.20
CA TYR A 17 22.72 -2.17 0.31
C TYR A 17 22.64 -1.27 1.55
N GLU A 18 23.76 -0.71 2.02
CA GLU A 18 23.76 0.21 3.17
C GLU A 18 22.95 1.50 2.91
N ASP A 19 22.61 1.80 1.65
CA ASP A 19 21.85 3.01 1.29
C ASP A 19 20.36 2.75 0.98
N ILE A 20 19.91 1.50 0.83
CA ILE A 20 18.47 1.17 0.69
C ILE A 20 17.96 0.63 2.03
N TYR A 21 18.14 1.42 3.08
CA TYR A 21 17.26 1.29 4.24
C TYR A 21 15.87 1.70 3.76
N ILE A 22 14.99 0.74 3.51
CA ILE A 22 13.56 0.99 3.68
C ILE A 22 13.40 1.26 5.17
N TRP A 23 13.60 2.51 5.58
CA TRP A 23 13.06 2.99 6.85
C TRP A 23 11.61 2.56 6.85
N GLU A 24 11.20 1.81 7.87
CA GLU A 24 9.78 1.57 8.08
C GLU A 24 9.15 2.95 8.20
N SER A 25 8.51 3.39 7.12
CA SER A 25 7.85 4.68 7.09
C SER A 25 6.84 4.68 8.23
N GLY A 26 6.62 5.84 8.85
CA GLY A 26 5.60 5.96 9.89
C GLY A 26 4.23 5.44 9.41
N THR A 27 3.99 5.52 8.10
CA THR A 27 2.80 5.01 7.41
C THR A 27 2.75 3.48 7.40
N LEU A 28 3.86 2.79 7.09
CA LEU A 28 3.97 1.33 7.13
C LEU A 28 3.83 0.78 8.55
N ALA A 29 4.49 1.39 9.54
CA ALA A 29 4.37 1.00 10.94
C ALA A 29 2.91 1.16 11.43
N SER A 30 2.27 2.29 11.09
CA SER A 30 0.86 2.56 11.40
C SER A 30 -0.06 1.51 10.76
N PHE A 31 0.15 1.16 9.49
CA PHE A 31 -0.60 0.12 8.79
C PHE A 31 -0.47 -1.23 9.53
N ARG A 32 0.75 -1.69 9.80
CA ARG A 32 1.00 -2.98 10.45
C ARG A 32 0.39 -3.05 11.85
N GLY A 33 0.46 -1.97 12.62
CA GLY A 33 -0.17 -1.89 13.93
C GLY A 33 -1.68 -2.15 13.88
N ARG A 34 -2.37 -1.60 12.87
CA ARG A 34 -3.82 -1.82 12.68
C ARG A 34 -4.14 -3.23 12.18
N MET A 35 -3.32 -3.75 11.26
CA MET A 35 -3.48 -5.11 10.72
C MET A 35 -3.27 -6.18 11.78
N LYS A 36 -2.25 -6.03 12.62
CA LYS A 36 -1.88 -6.99 13.67
C LYS A 36 -3.06 -7.30 14.58
N LEU A 37 -3.78 -6.29 15.06
CA LEU A 37 -4.93 -6.48 15.94
C LEU A 37 -6.07 -7.25 15.25
N ALA A 38 -6.32 -6.96 13.97
CA ALA A 38 -7.34 -7.66 13.19
C ALA A 38 -6.99 -9.15 13.00
N PHE A 39 -5.71 -9.45 12.77
CA PHE A 39 -5.22 -10.82 12.61
C PHE A 39 -5.18 -11.61 13.91
N GLU A 40 -4.71 -11.01 15.00
CA GLU A 40 -4.71 -11.64 16.32
C GLU A 40 -6.12 -12.01 16.76
N LEU A 41 -7.11 -11.15 16.48
CA LEU A 41 -8.50 -11.45 16.76
C LEU A 41 -9.02 -12.64 15.93
N ALA A 42 -8.74 -12.67 14.62
CA ALA A 42 -9.15 -13.77 13.76
C ALA A 42 -8.52 -15.11 14.19
N ALA A 43 -7.21 -15.11 14.44
CA ALA A 43 -6.46 -16.29 14.89
C ALA A 43 -6.97 -16.82 16.24
N HIS A 44 -7.32 -15.92 17.18
CA HIS A 44 -7.88 -16.33 18.48
C HIS A 44 -9.16 -17.17 18.35
N PHE A 45 -9.97 -16.93 17.32
CA PHE A 45 -11.21 -17.68 17.09
C PHE A 45 -11.04 -18.90 16.18
N ASP A 46 -9.94 -19.01 15.44
CA ASP A 46 -9.61 -20.21 14.65
C ASP A 46 -9.38 -21.43 15.56
N ASP A 47 -8.79 -21.24 16.75
CA ASP A 47 -8.51 -22.32 17.71
C ASP A 47 -9.74 -22.83 18.49
N ALA A 48 -10.86 -22.10 18.45
CA ALA A 48 -11.96 -22.30 19.39
C ALA A 48 -13.10 -23.23 18.91
N ASN A 49 -13.07 -23.74 17.67
CA ASN A 49 -14.16 -24.54 17.06
C ASN A 49 -15.54 -23.82 17.07
N ARG A 50 -15.54 -22.48 16.94
CA ARG A 50 -16.76 -21.64 16.97
C ARG A 50 -17.04 -21.04 15.58
N GLY A 51 -17.55 -21.84 14.65
CA GLY A 51 -17.70 -21.48 13.23
C GLY A 51 -18.32 -20.09 12.97
N ASP A 52 -19.38 -19.71 13.68
CA ASP A 52 -20.02 -18.40 13.50
C ASP A 52 -19.14 -17.23 13.98
N LEU A 53 -18.49 -17.39 15.15
CA LEU A 53 -17.60 -16.36 15.70
C LEU A 53 -16.31 -16.23 14.87
N GLN A 54 -15.79 -17.36 14.39
CA GLN A 54 -14.65 -17.41 13.49
C GLN A 54 -14.96 -16.66 12.18
N ASN A 55 -16.11 -16.95 11.56
CA ASN A 55 -16.52 -16.24 10.36
C ASN A 55 -16.74 -14.74 10.61
N ALA A 56 -17.36 -14.37 11.74
CA ALA A 56 -17.52 -12.97 12.13
C ALA A 56 -16.17 -12.25 12.32
N ALA A 57 -15.19 -12.91 12.95
CA ALA A 57 -13.85 -12.39 13.14
C ALA A 57 -13.11 -12.20 11.82
N ARG A 58 -13.15 -13.19 10.91
CA ARG A 58 -12.57 -13.08 9.56
C ARG A 58 -13.19 -11.95 8.74
N ARG A 59 -14.51 -11.80 8.79
CA ARG A 59 -15.22 -10.69 8.13
C ARG A 59 -14.80 -9.34 8.68
N ASN A 60 -14.72 -9.20 10.01
CA ASN A 60 -14.23 -7.98 10.65
C ASN A 60 -12.80 -7.68 10.24
N ALA A 61 -11.95 -8.72 10.18
CA ALA A 61 -10.58 -8.55 9.74
C ALA A 61 -10.52 -8.03 8.30
N VAL A 62 -11.23 -8.62 7.33
CA VAL A 62 -11.28 -8.10 5.94
C VAL A 62 -11.69 -6.62 5.88
N VAL A 63 -12.69 -6.20 6.66
CA VAL A 63 -13.09 -4.79 6.73
C VAL A 63 -11.96 -3.91 7.26
N ASN A 64 -11.31 -4.32 8.35
CA ASN A 64 -10.19 -3.59 8.93
C ASN A 64 -8.97 -3.56 8.01
N MET A 65 -8.72 -4.63 7.25
CA MET A 65 -7.60 -4.72 6.33
C MET A 65 -7.75 -3.72 5.20
N VAL A 66 -8.90 -3.71 4.53
CA VAL A 66 -9.19 -2.73 3.47
C VAL A 66 -9.16 -1.31 4.01
N SER A 67 -9.74 -1.07 5.18
CA SER A 67 -9.74 0.26 5.81
C SER A 67 -8.32 0.71 6.18
N SER A 68 -7.47 -0.20 6.64
CA SER A 68 -6.07 0.10 6.96
C SER A 68 -5.28 0.40 5.69
N LEU A 69 -5.52 -0.36 4.61
CA LEU A 69 -4.88 -0.13 3.32
C LEU A 69 -5.28 1.22 2.71
N GLU A 70 -6.57 1.59 2.83
CA GLU A 70 -7.06 2.91 2.42
C GLU A 70 -6.31 4.04 3.14
N VAL A 71 -6.17 3.94 4.46
CA VAL A 71 -5.46 4.96 5.24
C VAL A 71 -3.97 4.93 4.95
N TYR A 72 -3.37 3.75 4.74
CA TYR A 72 -1.97 3.63 4.34
C TYR A 72 -1.67 4.44 3.08
N PHE A 73 -2.46 4.27 2.01
CA PHE A 73 -2.25 5.03 0.77
C PHE A 73 -2.46 6.55 0.96
N ARG A 74 -3.40 6.97 1.81
CA ARG A 74 -3.58 8.40 2.15
C ARG A 74 -2.37 8.96 2.89
N ASP A 75 -1.96 8.27 3.94
CA ASP A 75 -0.83 8.67 4.78
C ASP A 75 0.45 8.71 3.93
N LEU A 76 0.61 7.77 2.99
CA LEU A 76 1.75 7.71 2.07
C LEU A 76 1.84 8.96 1.17
N ILE A 77 0.73 9.41 0.61
CA ILE A 77 0.67 10.65 -0.19
C ILE A 77 1.14 11.84 0.64
N VAL A 78 0.65 11.97 1.87
CA VAL A 78 1.00 13.08 2.76
C VAL A 78 2.45 12.99 3.25
N ALA A 79 2.93 11.79 3.57
CA ALA A 79 4.26 11.57 4.12
C ALA A 79 5.39 11.94 3.13
N ARG A 80 5.13 11.82 1.82
CA ARG A 80 6.08 12.15 0.74
C ARG A 80 5.81 13.51 0.11
N THR A 81 5.41 14.49 0.94
CA THR A 81 5.14 15.87 0.48
C THR A 81 6.35 16.43 -0.26
N GLY A 82 6.14 16.88 -1.50
CA GLY A 82 7.19 17.41 -2.37
C GLY A 82 7.92 16.40 -3.26
N ASP A 83 7.70 15.09 -3.09
CA ASP A 83 8.38 14.04 -3.88
C ASP A 83 7.58 13.61 -5.14
N TRP A 84 6.36 14.10 -5.29
CA TRP A 84 5.42 13.71 -6.36
C TRP A 84 5.56 14.55 -7.63
N GLU A 85 5.08 14.03 -8.77
CA GLU A 85 5.00 14.80 -10.02
C GLU A 85 4.03 15.97 -9.88
N MET A 86 4.54 17.17 -10.14
CA MET A 86 3.79 18.42 -9.94
C MET A 86 2.57 18.52 -10.86
N ASP A 87 2.70 18.06 -12.11
CA ASP A 87 1.61 18.07 -13.08
C ASP A 87 0.51 17.07 -12.71
N GLY A 88 0.85 15.97 -12.05
CA GLY A 88 -0.10 14.97 -11.56
C GLY A 88 -1.15 15.55 -10.61
N PHE A 89 -0.76 16.46 -9.71
CA PHE A 89 -1.69 17.12 -8.80
C PHE A 89 -2.71 17.99 -9.55
N SER A 90 -2.24 18.73 -10.55
CA SER A 90 -3.09 19.59 -11.37
C SER A 90 -4.20 18.77 -12.05
N GLU A 91 -3.87 17.59 -12.57
CA GLU A 91 -4.85 16.67 -13.15
C GLU A 91 -5.83 16.12 -12.11
N LEU A 92 -5.33 15.69 -10.95
CA LEU A 92 -6.14 15.09 -9.90
C LEU A 92 -7.11 16.08 -9.26
N LEU A 93 -6.78 17.37 -9.21
CA LEU A 93 -7.58 18.39 -8.54
C LEU A 93 -8.50 19.17 -9.48
N LYS A 94 -8.32 19.05 -10.80
CA LYS A 94 -9.02 19.86 -11.81
C LYS A 94 -10.54 19.90 -11.67
N ASP A 95 -11.15 18.74 -11.39
CA ASP A 95 -12.62 18.57 -11.39
C ASP A 95 -13.18 18.11 -10.03
N LYS A 96 -12.35 18.08 -8.98
CA LYS A 96 -12.72 17.43 -7.72
C LYS A 96 -13.03 18.38 -6.57
N MET A 97 -12.64 19.65 -6.65
CA MET A 97 -12.75 20.58 -5.53
C MET A 97 -13.58 21.80 -5.91
N SER A 98 -14.65 22.06 -5.16
CA SER A 98 -15.39 23.32 -5.29
C SER A 98 -14.64 24.45 -4.57
N LEU A 99 -14.95 25.70 -4.93
CA LEU A 99 -14.44 26.88 -4.21
C LEU A 99 -14.84 26.89 -2.73
N ASN A 100 -16.00 26.30 -2.39
CA ASN A 100 -16.44 26.19 -1.00
C ASN A 100 -15.59 25.17 -0.23
N ASP A 101 -15.28 24.01 -0.84
CA ASP A 101 -14.39 23.01 -0.23
C ASP A 101 -13.01 23.63 0.02
N ALA A 102 -12.47 24.31 -1.00
CA ALA A 102 -11.21 25.03 -0.88
C ALA A 102 -11.25 26.04 0.28
N TYR A 103 -12.30 26.87 0.37
CA TYR A 103 -12.46 27.85 1.44
C TYR A 103 -12.46 27.21 2.84
N ASP A 104 -13.15 26.08 3.01
CA ASP A 104 -13.19 25.35 4.28
C ASP A 104 -11.82 24.75 4.63
N TYR A 105 -11.12 24.18 3.66
CA TYR A 105 -9.76 23.65 3.85
C TYR A 105 -8.77 24.76 4.26
N PHE A 106 -8.82 25.92 3.60
CA PHE A 106 -7.89 27.02 3.88
C PHE A 106 -8.23 27.80 5.17
N LYS A 107 -9.33 27.48 5.85
CA LYS A 107 -9.73 28.14 7.10
C LYS A 107 -8.92 27.62 8.30
N GLY A 108 -7.72 28.17 8.47
CA GLY A 108 -6.95 28.07 9.72
C GLY A 108 -5.89 26.99 9.78
N THR A 109 -5.59 26.29 8.67
CA THR A 109 -4.46 25.35 8.57
C THR A 109 -3.71 25.51 7.25
N THR A 110 -2.42 25.14 7.26
CA THR A 110 -1.66 25.02 6.00
C THR A 110 -2.09 23.74 5.32
N VAL A 111 -2.80 23.86 4.21
CA VAL A 111 -3.28 22.72 3.43
C VAL A 111 -2.35 22.50 2.24
N THR A 112 -1.78 21.30 2.18
CA THR A 112 -0.92 20.87 1.08
C THR A 112 -1.76 20.22 -0.03
N LYS A 113 -1.21 20.17 -1.25
CA LYS A 113 -1.87 19.54 -2.41
C LYS A 113 -2.07 18.03 -2.17
N GLU A 114 -1.10 17.44 -1.48
CA GLU A 114 -1.08 16.07 -0.98
C GLU A 114 -2.28 15.80 -0.07
N ALA A 115 -2.51 16.65 0.92
CA ALA A 115 -3.63 16.51 1.84
C ALA A 115 -4.99 16.62 1.10
N LEU A 116 -5.06 17.51 0.11
CA LEU A 116 -6.27 17.67 -0.71
C LEU A 116 -6.56 16.41 -1.53
N VAL A 117 -5.57 15.85 -2.23
CA VAL A 117 -5.70 14.61 -3.00
C VAL A 117 -6.03 13.44 -2.07
N ALA A 118 -5.29 13.26 -0.97
CA ALA A 118 -5.50 12.16 -0.03
C ALA A 118 -6.93 12.14 0.53
N ASN A 119 -7.54 13.31 0.77
CA ASN A 119 -8.90 13.42 1.28
C ASN A 119 -9.99 13.28 0.19
N HIS A 120 -9.72 13.68 -1.06
CA HIS A 120 -10.72 13.64 -2.13
C HIS A 120 -10.87 12.27 -2.78
N TYR A 121 -9.83 11.45 -2.75
CA TYR A 121 -9.84 10.14 -3.39
C TYR A 121 -10.12 9.01 -2.38
N SER A 122 -10.96 8.06 -2.80
CA SER A 122 -11.17 6.80 -2.10
C SER A 122 -10.21 5.75 -2.63
N PHE A 123 -9.47 5.06 -1.77
CA PHE A 123 -8.55 3.98 -2.15
C PHE A 123 -9.22 2.60 -2.01
N GLN A 124 -10.49 2.53 -2.42
CA GLN A 124 -11.40 1.38 -2.24
C GLN A 124 -11.38 0.37 -3.39
N SER A 125 -10.57 0.62 -4.41
CA SER A 125 -10.36 -0.30 -5.52
C SER A 125 -8.95 -0.12 -6.09
N ILE A 126 -8.48 -1.15 -6.79
CA ILE A 126 -7.19 -1.13 -7.48
C ILE A 126 -7.15 -0.03 -8.53
N GLU A 127 -8.24 0.14 -9.27
CA GLU A 127 -8.34 1.13 -10.34
C GLU A 127 -8.23 2.54 -9.78
N SER A 128 -8.80 2.80 -8.60
CA SER A 128 -8.67 4.09 -7.93
C SER A 128 -7.25 4.33 -7.42
N ILE A 129 -6.62 3.30 -6.84
CA ILE A 129 -5.20 3.37 -6.42
C ILE A 129 -4.31 3.67 -7.63
N ALA A 130 -4.42 2.89 -8.70
CA ALA A 130 -3.67 3.09 -9.93
C ALA A 130 -3.93 4.46 -10.52
N PHE A 131 -5.19 4.88 -10.65
CA PHE A 131 -5.53 6.19 -11.17
C PHE A 131 -4.83 7.34 -10.43
N VAL A 132 -4.79 7.30 -9.10
CA VAL A 132 -4.14 8.34 -8.30
C VAL A 132 -2.62 8.23 -8.42
N PHE A 133 -2.05 7.06 -8.15
CA PHE A 133 -0.60 6.90 -8.10
C PHE A 133 0.05 7.00 -9.48
N ASP A 134 -0.61 6.60 -10.57
CA ASP A 134 -0.07 6.78 -11.92
C ASP A 134 0.14 8.26 -12.24
N ARG A 135 -0.74 9.13 -11.74
CA ARG A 135 -0.61 10.60 -11.91
C ARG A 135 0.43 11.19 -10.99
N LEU A 136 0.44 10.79 -9.72
CA LEU A 136 1.46 11.25 -8.76
C LEU A 136 2.87 10.77 -9.12
N THR A 137 2.98 9.64 -9.80
CA THR A 137 4.25 9.02 -10.18
C THR A 137 4.64 9.23 -11.65
N GLY A 138 3.72 9.65 -12.51
CA GLY A 138 3.96 9.78 -13.95
C GLY A 138 4.24 8.45 -14.67
N CYS A 139 3.96 7.31 -14.05
CA CYS A 139 4.26 5.98 -14.56
C CYS A 139 3.12 4.99 -14.29
N ASP A 140 3.20 3.76 -14.81
CA ASP A 140 2.26 2.69 -14.45
C ASP A 140 2.65 2.14 -13.07
N PHE A 141 1.98 2.61 -12.03
CA PHE A 141 2.30 2.31 -10.63
C PHE A 141 2.16 0.82 -10.32
N LEU A 142 1.11 0.17 -10.82
CA LEU A 142 0.91 -1.26 -10.57
C LEU A 142 2.00 -2.11 -11.26
N LYS A 143 2.48 -1.67 -12.42
CA LYS A 143 3.62 -2.32 -13.09
C LYS A 143 4.92 -2.13 -12.31
N CYS A 144 5.10 -1.00 -11.62
CA CYS A 144 6.23 -0.81 -10.72
C CYS A 144 6.16 -1.80 -9.54
N ILE A 145 4.96 -2.01 -8.96
CA ILE A 145 4.74 -3.02 -7.92
C ILE A 145 5.02 -4.44 -8.45
N ASP A 146 4.61 -4.79 -9.67
CA ASP A 146 4.88 -6.13 -10.24
C ASP A 146 6.37 -6.50 -10.19
N ASN A 147 7.23 -5.50 -10.45
CA ASN A 147 8.68 -5.66 -10.51
C ASN A 147 9.35 -5.44 -9.15
N ALA A 148 8.58 -5.21 -8.08
CA ALA A 148 9.15 -4.94 -6.78
C ALA A 148 9.95 -6.12 -6.26
N GLU A 149 11.24 -5.91 -6.02
CA GLU A 149 12.13 -6.95 -5.53
C GLU A 149 12.16 -6.97 -4.00
N TYR A 150 12.13 -8.18 -3.45
CA TYR A 150 12.41 -8.39 -2.04
C TYR A 150 13.07 -9.75 -1.84
N VAL A 151 13.75 -9.87 -0.70
CA VAL A 151 14.38 -11.11 -0.29
C VAL A 151 13.36 -11.93 0.49
N ASP A 152 13.15 -13.16 0.04
CA ASP A 152 12.31 -14.12 0.73
C ASP A 152 13.11 -14.81 1.84
N PHE A 153 12.46 -15.09 2.97
CA PHE A 153 13.09 -15.66 4.17
C PHE A 153 12.31 -16.91 4.64
N VAL A 154 13.06 -17.95 5.01
CA VAL A 154 12.53 -19.08 5.80
C VAL A 154 13.24 -19.05 7.15
N GLY A 155 12.46 -18.74 8.19
CA GLY A 155 13.03 -18.39 9.49
C GLY A 155 13.88 -17.13 9.37
N ASP A 156 15.15 -17.20 9.80
CA ASP A 156 16.09 -16.08 9.74
C ASP A 156 17.05 -16.16 8.54
N SER A 157 16.82 -17.10 7.61
CA SER A 157 17.72 -17.32 6.46
C SER A 157 17.12 -16.82 5.16
N PRO A 158 17.82 -15.96 4.39
CA PRO A 158 17.38 -15.53 3.08
C PRO A 158 17.47 -16.71 2.09
N ILE A 159 16.43 -16.94 1.32
CA ILE A 159 16.35 -18.06 0.37
C ILE A 159 16.67 -17.59 -1.06
N GLY A 160 16.37 -16.33 -1.37
CA GLY A 160 16.65 -15.75 -2.67
C GLY A 160 15.92 -14.44 -2.90
N TYR A 161 16.26 -13.79 -4.01
CA TYR A 161 15.55 -12.63 -4.52
C TYR A 161 14.35 -13.10 -5.33
N CYS A 162 13.18 -12.52 -5.07
CA CYS A 162 12.01 -12.72 -5.89
C CYS A 162 11.32 -11.38 -6.16
N THR A 163 10.62 -11.31 -7.29
CA THR A 163 9.73 -10.18 -7.55
C THR A 163 8.40 -10.41 -6.85
N PHE A 164 7.70 -9.33 -6.52
CA PHE A 164 6.36 -9.38 -5.94
C PHE A 164 5.40 -10.21 -6.78
N ARG A 165 5.42 -10.02 -8.10
CA ARG A 165 4.66 -10.85 -9.03
C ARG A 165 5.14 -12.31 -9.07
N GLY A 166 6.43 -12.57 -8.84
CA GLY A 166 6.96 -13.93 -8.76
C GLY A 166 6.36 -14.72 -7.60
N HIS A 167 6.17 -14.08 -6.44
CA HIS A 167 5.55 -14.73 -5.27
C HIS A 167 4.01 -14.67 -5.30
N PHE A 168 3.43 -13.56 -5.79
CA PHE A 168 1.98 -13.40 -5.95
C PHE A 168 1.61 -13.12 -7.42
N PRO A 169 1.57 -14.13 -8.30
CA PRO A 169 1.32 -13.94 -9.74
C PRO A 169 0.00 -13.24 -10.06
N GLU A 170 -1.02 -13.49 -9.24
CA GLU A 170 -2.39 -12.99 -9.39
C GLU A 170 -2.72 -11.93 -8.32
N TRP A 171 -1.73 -11.24 -7.75
CA TRP A 171 -1.94 -10.30 -6.64
C TRP A 171 -2.99 -9.22 -6.93
N ARG A 172 -3.07 -8.75 -8.19
CA ARG A 172 -4.07 -7.76 -8.60
C ARG A 172 -5.49 -8.33 -8.52
N LYS A 173 -5.69 -9.56 -8.99
CA LYS A 173 -6.98 -10.24 -8.88
C LYS A 173 -7.33 -10.46 -7.41
N LEU A 174 -6.39 -10.94 -6.62
CA LEU A 174 -6.58 -11.21 -5.20
C LEU A 174 -6.91 -9.93 -4.41
N LEU A 175 -6.23 -8.82 -4.68
CA LEU A 175 -6.54 -7.52 -4.06
C LEU A 175 -7.92 -7.00 -4.50
N ALA A 176 -8.32 -7.20 -5.75
CA ALA A 176 -9.67 -6.86 -6.21
C ALA A 176 -10.74 -7.72 -5.50
N ASP A 177 -10.46 -9.00 -5.29
CA ASP A 177 -11.33 -9.91 -4.55
C ASP A 177 -11.46 -9.50 -3.07
N VAL A 178 -10.39 -9.02 -2.44
CA VAL A 178 -10.43 -8.43 -1.08
C VAL A 178 -11.35 -7.20 -1.04
N PHE A 179 -11.22 -6.26 -1.97
CA PHE A 179 -12.09 -5.08 -2.04
C PHE A 179 -13.55 -5.46 -2.26
N ASN A 180 -13.83 -6.38 -3.18
CA ASN A 180 -15.16 -6.90 -3.44
C ASN A 180 -15.73 -7.62 -2.21
N THR A 181 -14.92 -8.41 -1.50
CA THR A 181 -15.31 -9.09 -0.28
C THR A 181 -15.71 -8.08 0.79
N ARG A 182 -14.91 -7.03 1.01
CA ARG A 182 -15.27 -5.95 1.93
C ARG A 182 -16.56 -5.26 1.51
N HIS A 183 -16.74 -4.98 0.21
CA HIS A 183 -17.98 -4.37 -0.29
C HIS A 183 -19.20 -5.23 0.06
N LYS A 184 -19.16 -6.53 -0.24
CA LYS A 184 -20.23 -7.49 0.10
C LYS A 184 -20.50 -7.53 1.60
N ILE A 185 -19.45 -7.61 2.43
CA ILE A 185 -19.59 -7.67 3.89
C ILE A 185 -20.31 -6.42 4.44
N VAL A 186 -19.95 -5.24 3.93
CA VAL A 186 -20.48 -3.96 4.43
C VAL A 186 -21.88 -3.66 3.90
N HIS A 187 -22.16 -3.96 2.63
CA HIS A 187 -23.39 -3.52 1.97
C HIS A 187 -24.45 -4.60 1.79
N GLU A 188 -24.06 -5.88 1.69
CA GLU A 188 -25.02 -6.92 1.32
C GLU A 188 -25.73 -7.57 2.51
N ALA A 189 -25.39 -7.23 3.75
CA ALA A 189 -26.05 -7.56 5.04
C ALA A 189 -26.46 -9.03 5.29
N LYS A 190 -26.30 -9.94 4.32
CA LYS A 190 -26.61 -11.35 4.45
C LYS A 190 -25.58 -11.95 5.39
N LEU A 191 -26.10 -12.47 6.51
CA LEU A 191 -25.33 -13.11 7.57
C LEU A 191 -24.53 -14.33 7.08
N ASP A 192 -24.86 -14.88 5.90
CA ASP A 192 -24.33 -16.14 5.38
C ASP A 192 -23.09 -16.01 4.47
N TYR A 193 -22.46 -14.83 4.36
CA TYR A 193 -21.17 -14.76 3.67
C TYR A 193 -20.11 -15.47 4.53
N THR A 194 -19.71 -16.67 4.11
CA THR A 194 -18.66 -17.46 4.74
C THR A 194 -17.34 -17.24 4.01
N LEU A 195 -16.35 -16.67 4.70
CA LEU A 195 -14.98 -16.66 4.22
C LEU A 195 -14.38 -18.06 4.37
N ILE A 196 -14.06 -18.69 3.25
CA ILE A 196 -13.30 -19.94 3.28
C ILE A 196 -11.87 -19.67 3.74
N GLU A 197 -11.27 -20.67 4.39
CA GLU A 197 -9.95 -20.55 5.01
C GLU A 197 -8.83 -20.25 3.99
N GLU A 198 -8.94 -20.79 2.78
CA GLU A 198 -7.98 -20.57 1.69
C GLU A 198 -7.93 -19.09 1.28
N ASP A 199 -9.09 -18.48 0.98
CA ASP A 199 -9.19 -17.05 0.68
C ASP A 199 -8.60 -16.19 1.80
N TRP A 200 -8.85 -16.57 3.05
CA TRP A 200 -8.33 -15.85 4.22
C TRP A 200 -6.80 -15.87 4.30
N ILE A 201 -6.17 -17.03 4.07
CA ILE A 201 -4.71 -17.18 4.08
C ILE A 201 -4.08 -16.34 2.96
N ASP A 202 -4.67 -16.39 1.77
CA ASP A 202 -4.17 -15.63 0.62
C ASP A 202 -4.31 -14.11 0.87
N TYR A 203 -5.44 -13.66 1.41
CA TYR A 203 -5.65 -12.25 1.79
C TYR A 203 -4.62 -11.79 2.82
N HIS A 204 -4.38 -12.61 3.85
CA HIS A 204 -3.41 -12.32 4.89
C HIS A 204 -1.99 -12.21 4.31
N GLY A 205 -1.57 -13.18 3.49
CA GLY A 205 -0.25 -13.18 2.86
C GLY A 205 -0.04 -11.95 1.98
N LEU A 206 -1.01 -11.67 1.10
CA LEU A 206 -0.94 -10.53 0.19
C LEU A 206 -0.85 -9.20 0.94
N LEU A 207 -1.75 -8.94 1.87
CA LEU A 207 -1.88 -7.63 2.51
C LEU A 207 -0.76 -7.35 3.52
N ASN A 208 -0.08 -8.37 4.01
CA ASN A 208 1.16 -8.20 4.78
C ASN A 208 2.35 -7.81 3.90
N THR A 209 2.43 -8.31 2.67
CA THR A 209 3.59 -8.07 1.79
C THR A 209 3.42 -6.87 0.87
N LEU A 210 2.20 -6.56 0.43
CA LEU A 210 1.90 -5.49 -0.52
C LEU A 210 2.48 -4.11 -0.13
N PRO A 211 2.37 -3.63 1.13
CA PRO A 211 2.93 -2.33 1.50
C PRO A 211 4.45 -2.25 1.32
N TYR A 212 5.19 -3.34 1.50
CA TYR A 212 6.63 -3.37 1.26
C TYR A 212 6.94 -3.24 -0.22
N ALA A 213 6.18 -3.92 -1.08
CA ALA A 213 6.31 -3.80 -2.52
C ALA A 213 5.99 -2.38 -3.00
N VAL A 214 4.99 -1.72 -2.37
CA VAL A 214 4.68 -0.31 -2.62
C VAL A 214 5.82 0.62 -2.21
N GLU A 215 6.36 0.48 -1.00
CA GLU A 215 7.48 1.32 -0.54
C GLU A 215 8.72 1.15 -1.41
N TRP A 216 9.03 -0.09 -1.81
CA TRP A 216 10.12 -0.39 -2.72
C TRP A 216 9.90 0.29 -4.08
N ALA A 217 8.72 0.11 -4.68
CA ALA A 217 8.40 0.68 -5.99
C ALA A 217 8.53 2.21 -5.98
N LEU A 218 8.06 2.86 -4.92
CA LEU A 218 8.19 4.30 -4.77
C LEU A 218 9.63 4.74 -4.45
N GLY A 219 10.43 3.92 -3.78
CA GLY A 219 11.84 4.18 -3.53
C GLY A 219 12.68 4.16 -4.81
N GLU A 220 12.46 3.18 -5.67
CA GLU A 220 13.09 3.09 -6.99
C GLU A 220 12.72 4.29 -7.88
N LEU A 221 11.42 4.61 -7.96
CA LEU A 221 10.95 5.76 -8.74
C LEU A 221 11.57 7.08 -8.26
N TYR A 222 11.68 7.27 -6.94
CA TYR A 222 12.32 8.45 -6.38
C TYR A 222 13.81 8.52 -6.70
N THR A 223 14.51 7.39 -6.60
CA THR A 223 15.94 7.29 -6.87
C THR A 223 16.25 7.55 -8.34
N GLU A 224 15.46 6.97 -9.25
CA GLU A 224 15.57 7.21 -10.69
C GLU A 224 15.37 8.69 -11.03
N ARG A 225 14.37 9.36 -10.43
CA ARG A 225 14.16 10.79 -10.62
C ARG A 225 15.31 11.64 -10.10
N CYS A 226 15.78 11.39 -8.89
CA CYS A 226 16.92 12.11 -8.32
C CYS A 226 18.16 11.96 -9.21
N TYR A 227 18.41 10.75 -9.70
CA TYR A 227 19.51 10.48 -10.62
C TYR A 227 19.35 11.21 -11.94
N ASN A 228 18.16 11.17 -12.56
CA ASN A 228 17.90 11.86 -13.82
C ASN A 228 17.98 13.37 -13.69
N LYS A 229 17.50 13.95 -12.58
CA LYS A 229 17.65 15.36 -12.27
C LYS A 229 19.12 15.76 -12.12
N PHE A 230 19.88 15.02 -11.30
CA PHE A 230 21.30 15.27 -11.13
C PHE A 230 22.05 15.20 -12.47
N ARG A 231 21.76 14.18 -13.29
CA ARG A 231 22.33 14.04 -14.62
C ARG A 231 22.00 15.24 -15.52
N HIS A 232 20.73 15.64 -15.57
CA HIS A 232 20.29 16.79 -16.37
C HIS A 232 20.99 18.09 -15.95
N ASP A 233 21.08 18.34 -14.64
CA ASP A 233 21.75 19.50 -14.06
C ASP A 233 23.27 19.50 -14.37
N THR A 234 23.90 18.32 -14.39
CA THR A 234 25.32 18.19 -14.80
C THR A 234 25.55 18.37 -16.29
N GLU A 235 24.58 17.97 -17.13
CA GLU A 235 24.66 18.11 -18.59
C GLU A 235 24.27 19.53 -19.05
N ASN A 236 23.47 20.28 -18.28
CA ASN A 236 22.97 21.62 -18.60
C ASN A 236 23.14 22.60 -17.41
N PRO A 237 24.38 22.96 -17.03
CA PRO A 237 24.63 23.79 -15.84
C PRO A 237 24.06 25.21 -15.92
N ASP A 238 23.78 25.72 -17.12
CA ASP A 238 23.17 27.05 -17.34
C ASP A 238 21.67 27.10 -16.94
N ASP A 239 21.02 25.95 -16.74
CA ASP A 239 19.61 25.84 -16.33
C ASP A 239 19.43 25.82 -14.80
N LEU A 240 20.52 25.88 -14.03
CA LEU A 240 20.45 25.93 -12.56
C LEU A 240 19.91 27.29 -12.09
N PRO A 241 18.88 27.32 -11.22
CA PRO A 241 18.38 28.57 -10.66
C PRO A 241 19.46 29.20 -9.76
N PHE A 242 19.91 30.40 -10.14
CA PHE A 242 20.84 31.23 -9.35
C PHE A 242 20.27 31.61 -7.98
#